data_AF-A0A2V7GLJ0-F1
#
_entry.id   AF-A0A2V7GLJ0-F1
#
_cell.length_a   1.000
_cell.length_b   1.000
_cell.length_c   1.000
_cell.angle_alpha   90.00
_cell.angle_beta   90.00
_cell.angle_gamma   90.00
#
_symmetry.space_group_name_H-M   'P 1'
#
loop_
_entity.id
_entity.type
_entity.pdbx_description
1 polymer ?
#
loop_
_entity_poly.entity_id
_entity_poly.type
_entity_poly.pdbx_seq_one_letter_code
_entity_poly.pdbx_strand_id
1 'polypeptide(L)'
;MKKRKQTVSRRSRSSAPGSRWVPVPDPKPGAEGPILVPLPGKPTPEGLAEAARLVETLEANSQIAREPGPLPAGATHRIEKDARGGKRLVRTRFSAI
;
A
#
# COMPACT_ATOMS: atom_id res chain seq x y z
N MET A 1 -45.13 29.74 0.24
CA MET A 1 -44.29 28.90 -0.65
C MET A 1 -43.02 28.47 0.10
N LYS A 2 -42.88 27.20 0.50
CA LYS A 2 -41.70 26.69 1.24
C LYS A 2 -40.93 25.69 0.35
N LYS A 3 -39.73 26.07 -0.11
CA LYS A 3 -38.86 25.21 -0.92
C LYS A 3 -38.22 24.14 -0.03
N ARG A 4 -38.62 22.88 -0.18
CA ARG A 4 -37.95 21.72 0.43
C ARG A 4 -36.67 21.43 -0.36
N LYS A 5 -35.50 21.62 0.27
CA LYS A 5 -34.22 21.14 -0.28
C LYS A 5 -34.20 19.62 -0.18
N GLN A 6 -34.36 18.93 -1.30
CA GLN A 6 -34.13 17.50 -1.42
C GLN A 6 -32.64 17.24 -1.18
N THR A 7 -32.29 16.73 0.00
CA THR A 7 -30.99 16.15 0.26
C THR A 7 -30.88 14.87 -0.57
N VAL A 8 -30.10 14.94 -1.64
CA VAL A 8 -29.73 13.76 -2.44
C VAL A 8 -28.99 12.81 -1.49
N SER A 9 -29.69 11.77 -1.04
CA SER A 9 -29.10 10.65 -0.31
C SER A 9 -28.05 10.02 -1.23
N ARG A 10 -26.79 10.41 -1.04
CA ARG A 10 -25.65 9.73 -1.64
C ARG A 10 -25.66 8.32 -1.10
N ARG A 11 -26.22 7.40 -1.89
CA ARG A 11 -26.12 5.95 -1.71
C ARG A 11 -24.66 5.62 -1.41
N SER A 12 -24.35 5.35 -0.14
CA SER A 12 -23.04 4.89 0.32
C SER A 12 -22.71 3.64 -0.48
N ARG A 13 -21.85 3.77 -1.49
CA ARG A 13 -21.26 2.59 -2.15
C ARG A 13 -20.57 1.83 -1.02
N SER A 14 -21.12 0.66 -0.72
CA SER A 14 -20.55 -0.32 0.20
C SER A 14 -19.05 -0.37 -0.03
N SER A 15 -18.30 0.04 0.99
CA SER A 15 -16.86 0.05 1.01
C SER A 15 -16.37 -1.27 0.44
N ALA A 16 -15.61 -1.22 -0.66
CA ALA A 16 -14.81 -2.37 -1.09
C ALA A 16 -14.14 -2.97 0.15
N PRO A 17 -14.00 -4.31 0.28
CA PRO A 17 -13.37 -4.92 1.44
C PRO A 17 -12.07 -4.16 1.72
N GLY A 18 -12.07 -3.36 2.78
CA GLY A 18 -11.13 -2.25 2.90
C GLY A 18 -9.74 -2.83 2.91
N SER A 19 -8.92 -2.50 1.90
CA SER A 19 -7.54 -2.96 1.86
C SER A 19 -6.89 -2.59 3.19
N ARG A 20 -6.48 -3.60 3.95
CA ARG A 20 -5.88 -3.40 5.25
C ARG A 20 -4.37 -3.42 5.09
N TRP A 21 -3.72 -2.42 5.68
CA TRP A 21 -2.27 -2.38 5.79
C TRP A 21 -1.83 -3.38 6.86
N VAL A 22 -1.02 -4.36 6.47
CA VAL A 22 -0.47 -5.37 7.37
C VAL A 22 1.05 -5.19 7.51
N PRO A 23 1.61 -5.32 8.71
CA PRO A 23 3.05 -5.29 8.90
C PRO A 23 3.68 -6.59 8.41
N VAL A 24 4.70 -6.48 7.57
CA VAL A 24 5.58 -7.58 7.18
C VAL A 24 7.04 -7.22 7.48
N PRO A 25 7.91 -8.19 7.80
CA PRO A 25 9.33 -7.93 7.98
C PRO A 25 9.94 -7.25 6.75
N ASP A 26 10.85 -6.31 6.99
CA ASP A 26 11.61 -5.67 5.92
C ASP A 26 12.81 -6.59 5.58
N PRO A 27 12.95 -7.09 4.34
CA PRO A 27 14.03 -8.01 3.98
C PRO A 27 15.40 -7.33 3.88
N LYS A 28 15.48 -5.99 3.90
CA LYS A 28 16.77 -5.28 3.84
C LYS A 28 17.54 -5.45 5.15
N PRO A 29 18.81 -5.88 5.11
CA PRO A 29 19.66 -5.93 6.30
C PRO A 29 19.77 -4.57 6.98
N GLY A 30 19.55 -4.54 8.30
CA GLY A 30 19.60 -3.32 9.10
C GLY A 30 18.40 -2.38 8.95
N ALA A 31 17.31 -2.82 8.33
CA ALA A 31 16.12 -2.00 8.22
C ALA A 31 15.40 -1.81 9.57
N GLU A 32 15.05 -0.56 9.88
CA GLU A 32 14.31 -0.22 11.09
C GLU A 32 12.82 -0.55 10.93
N GLY A 33 12.40 -1.69 11.48
CA GLY A 33 10.98 -2.06 11.60
C GLY A 33 10.31 -2.55 10.31
N PRO A 34 9.02 -2.93 10.40
CA PRO A 34 8.30 -3.59 9.31
C PRO A 34 7.90 -2.64 8.18
N ILE A 35 7.59 -3.21 7.02
CA ILE A 35 6.91 -2.55 5.91
C ILE A 35 5.42 -2.89 5.98
N LEU A 36 4.55 -1.91 5.77
CA LEU A 36 3.12 -2.09 5.68
C LEU A 36 2.73 -2.42 4.22
N VAL A 37 2.16 -3.59 4.01
CA VAL A 37 1.71 -4.07 2.69
C VAL A 37 0.18 -4.02 2.64
N PRO A 38 -0.42 -3.57 1.52
CA PRO A 38 -1.87 -3.60 1.38
C PRO A 38 -2.33 -5.03 1.04
N LEU A 39 -3.14 -5.63 1.91
CA LEU A 39 -3.82 -6.90 1.63
C LEU A 39 -5.32 -6.69 1.39
N PRO A 40 -5.91 -7.35 0.37
CA PRO A 40 -7.36 -7.37 0.20
C PRO A 40 -7.99 -8.25 1.28
N GLY A 41 -8.97 -7.70 2.01
CA GLY A 41 -9.75 -8.48 2.99
C GLY A 41 -9.07 -8.69 4.34
N LYS A 42 -9.47 -9.76 5.04
CA LYS A 42 -9.00 -10.06 6.40
C LYS A 42 -7.60 -10.68 6.34
N PRO A 43 -6.64 -10.24 7.18
CA PRO A 43 -5.34 -10.90 7.27
C PRO A 43 -5.51 -12.35 7.73
N THR A 44 -5.04 -13.30 6.92
CA THR A 44 -4.87 -14.71 7.28
C THR A 44 -3.38 -15.02 7.43
N PRO A 45 -3.00 -16.09 8.16
CA PRO A 45 -1.60 -16.51 8.23
C PRO A 45 -0.97 -16.71 6.85
N GLU A 46 -1.72 -17.28 5.91
CA GLU A 46 -1.28 -17.53 4.53
C GLU A 46 -1.08 -16.22 3.77
N GLY A 47 -2.02 -15.27 3.90
CA GLY A 47 -1.91 -13.96 3.25
C GLY A 47 -0.76 -13.11 3.80
N LEU A 48 -0.44 -13.24 5.09
CA LEU A 48 0.74 -12.60 5.69
C LEU A 48 2.04 -13.22 5.16
N ALA A 49 2.10 -14.54 5.03
CA ALA A 49 3.25 -15.23 4.45
C ALA A 49 3.44 -14.87 2.97
N GLU A 50 2.34 -14.76 2.20
CA GLU A 50 2.37 -14.30 0.82
C GLU A 50 2.83 -12.85 0.71
N ALA A 51 2.34 -11.96 1.58
CA ALA A 51 2.79 -10.57 1.63
C ALA A 51 4.28 -10.43 1.93
N ALA A 52 4.82 -11.25 2.85
CA ALA A 52 6.25 -11.26 3.15
C ALA A 52 7.07 -11.71 1.93
N ARG A 53 6.67 -12.83 1.29
CA ARG A 53 7.32 -13.34 0.06
C ARG A 53 7.27 -12.34 -1.09
N LEU A 54 6.18 -11.58 -1.21
CA LEU A 54 6.05 -10.51 -2.18
C LEU A 54 7.14 -9.45 -1.95
N VAL A 55 7.29 -8.95 -0.73
CA VAL A 55 8.31 -7.93 -0.42
C VAL A 55 9.72 -8.46 -0.64
N GLU A 56 9.99 -9.70 -0.23
CA GLU A 56 11.28 -10.37 -0.50
C GLU A 56 11.58 -10.44 -2.00
N THR A 57 10.60 -10.84 -2.81
CA THR A 57 10.75 -10.95 -4.27
C THR A 57 10.99 -9.58 -4.91
N LEU A 58 10.24 -8.56 -4.49
CA LEU A 58 10.40 -7.20 -4.98
C LEU A 58 11.77 -6.62 -4.63
N GLU A 59 12.26 -6.85 -3.40
CA GLU A 59 13.59 -6.41 -2.99
C GLU A 59 14.68 -7.15 -3.78
N ALA A 60 14.58 -8.48 -3.90
CA ALA A 60 15.55 -9.29 -4.65
C ALA A 60 15.66 -8.86 -6.13
N ASN A 61 14.55 -8.42 -6.73
CA ASN A 61 14.51 -7.91 -8.09
C ASN A 61 14.86 -6.42 -8.22
N SER A 62 15.28 -5.74 -7.13
CA SER A 62 15.52 -4.30 -7.10
C SER A 62 14.32 -3.45 -7.56
N GLN A 63 13.11 -3.94 -7.28
CA GLN A 63 11.85 -3.32 -7.71
C GLN A 63 11.27 -2.33 -6.68
N ILE A 64 11.93 -2.15 -5.54
CA ILE A 64 11.53 -1.24 -4.46
C ILE A 64 12.45 -0.01 -4.45
N ALA A 65 11.86 1.17 -4.68
CA ALA A 65 12.52 2.44 -4.42
C ALA A 65 12.44 2.78 -2.93
N ARG A 66 13.60 2.79 -2.27
CA ARG A 66 13.73 3.12 -0.84
C ARG A 66 13.97 4.60 -0.60
N GLU A 67 14.73 5.25 -1.48
CA GLU A 67 15.05 6.66 -1.38
C GLU A 67 13.91 7.55 -1.93
N PRO A 68 13.67 8.72 -1.33
CA PRO A 68 12.79 9.71 -1.92
C PRO A 68 13.42 10.27 -3.20
N GLY A 69 12.61 10.49 -4.24
CA GLY A 69 13.11 11.06 -5.50
C GLY A 69 12.46 10.44 -6.75
N PRO A 70 13.10 10.51 -7.92
CA PRO A 70 12.68 9.74 -9.09
C PRO A 70 12.72 8.24 -8.84
N LEU A 71 11.82 7.47 -9.47
CA LEU A 71 11.90 6.01 -9.43
C LEU A 71 13.17 5.56 -10.17
N PRO A 72 14.03 4.73 -9.56
CA PRO A 72 15.14 4.12 -10.29
C PRO A 72 14.61 3.19 -11.39
N ALA A 73 15.43 2.96 -12.41
CA ALA A 73 15.07 2.08 -13.51
C ALA A 73 14.71 0.68 -13.00
N GLY A 74 13.56 0.14 -13.42
CA GLY A 74 13.06 -1.16 -12.97
C GLY A 74 12.27 -1.14 -11.65
N ALA A 75 12.31 -0.03 -10.88
CA ALA A 75 11.49 0.08 -9.68
C ALA A 75 10.02 0.29 -10.03
N THR A 76 9.17 -0.53 -9.42
CA THR A 76 7.72 -0.51 -9.60
C THR A 76 7.00 -0.06 -8.33
N HIS A 77 7.64 -0.23 -7.17
CA HIS A 77 7.10 0.12 -5.86
C HIS A 77 7.99 1.15 -5.18
N ARG A 78 7.41 1.88 -4.22
CA ARG A 78 8.10 2.83 -3.34
C ARG A 78 7.72 2.57 -1.89
N ILE A 79 8.68 2.80 -0.99
CA ILE A 79 8.40 2.92 0.44
C ILE A 79 8.04 4.37 0.75
N GLU A 80 6.79 4.60 1.16
CA GLU A 80 6.32 5.91 1.63
C GLU A 80 6.16 5.90 3.15
N LYS A 81 6.41 7.04 3.80
CA LYS A 81 6.09 7.21 5.22
C LYS A 81 4.66 7.70 5.35
N ASP A 82 3.87 7.04 6.19
CA ASP A 82 2.53 7.50 6.51
C ASP A 82 2.54 8.60 7.58
N ALA A 83 1.36 9.18 7.85
CA ALA A 83 1.21 10.26 8.84
C ALA A 83 1.61 9.86 10.28
N ARG A 84 1.78 8.56 10.56
CA ARG A 84 2.23 8.02 11.86
C ARG A 84 3.69 7.58 11.81
N GLY A 85 4.40 7.83 10.71
CA GLY A 85 5.79 7.42 10.49
C GLY A 85 5.96 5.96 10.04
N GLY A 86 4.87 5.22 9.78
CA GLY A 86 4.93 3.84 9.30
C GLY A 86 5.36 3.75 7.83
N LYS A 87 6.22 2.79 7.50
CA LYS A 87 6.68 2.52 6.13
C LYS A 87 5.58 1.77 5.36
N ARG A 88 5.08 2.30 4.24
CA ARG A 88 4.08 1.67 3.38
C ARG A 88 4.66 1.32 2.02
N LEU A 89 4.39 0.10 1.55
CA LEU A 89 4.69 -0.30 0.19
C LEU A 89 3.57 0.20 -0.75
N VAL A 90 3.91 1.15 -1.62
CA VAL A 90 2.97 1.73 -2.59
C VAL A 90 3.44 1.36 -3.99
N ARG A 91 2.56 0.76 -4.79
CA ARG A 91 2.82 0.52 -6.21
C ARG A 91 2.65 1.81 -6.98
N THR A 92 3.72 2.26 -7.62
CA THR A 92 3.68 3.44 -8.50
C THR A 92 3.16 3.02 -9.87
N ARG A 93 2.12 3.72 -10.35
CA ARG A 93 1.65 3.54 -11.72
C ARG A 93 2.57 4.36 -12.63
N PHE A 94 3.13 3.71 -13.65
CA PHE A 94 3.69 4.44 -14.79
C PHE A 94 2.53 5.16 -15.47
N SER A 95 2.46 6.47 -15.30
CA SER A 95 1.69 7.33 -16.19
C SER A 95 2.42 7.29 -17.52
N ALA A 96 1.95 6.49 -18.47
CA ALA A 96 2.29 6.71 -19.87
C ALA A 96 1.77 8.12 -20.21
N ILE A 97 2.69 9.04 -20.49
CA ILE A 97 2.39 10.36 -21.04
C ILE A 97 2.29 10.19 -22.55
#